data_AF-A0A2N6D2S9-F1
#
_entry.id   AF-A0A2N6D2S9-F1
#
_cell.length_a   1.000
_cell.length_b   1.000
_cell.length_c   1.000
_cell.angle_alpha   90.00
_cell.angle_beta   90.00
_cell.angle_gamma   90.00
#
_symmetry.space_group_name_H-M   'P 1'
#
loop_
_entity.id
_entity.type
_entity.pdbx_description
1 polymer ?
#
loop_
_entity_poly.entity_id
_entity_poly.type
_entity_poly.pdbx_seq_one_letter_code
_entity_poly.pdbx_strand_id
1 'polypeptide(L)'
;MSAPCKVWNEESISKQVESMQGSNLTIYQVARILQVSHITVRRWIKSAKLIAWNTSDEGTGRWRVQKKSLEEFLQERSCMNLD
;
A
#
# COMPACT_ATOMS: atom_id res chain seq x y z
N MET A 1 12.40 -9.22 -25.09
CA MET A 1 12.61 -9.84 -23.77
C MET A 1 11.44 -9.45 -22.90
N SER A 2 10.61 -10.43 -22.49
CA SER A 2 9.46 -10.15 -21.62
C SER A 2 9.95 -9.72 -20.26
N ALA A 3 9.46 -8.60 -19.73
CA ALA A 3 9.81 -8.16 -18.39
C ALA A 3 9.42 -9.26 -17.38
N PRO A 4 10.25 -9.56 -16.37
CA PRO A 4 9.88 -10.54 -15.36
C PRO A 4 8.61 -10.05 -14.65
N CYS A 5 7.51 -10.79 -14.82
CA CYS A 5 6.31 -10.60 -14.03
C CYS A 5 6.71 -10.78 -12.56
N LYS A 6 6.77 -9.67 -11.81
CA LYS A 6 6.99 -9.71 -10.37
C LYS A 6 5.76 -10.34 -9.72
N VAL A 7 5.90 -11.60 -9.35
CA VAL A 7 4.89 -12.35 -8.60
C VAL A 7 4.84 -11.76 -7.19
N TRP A 8 3.66 -11.32 -6.78
CA TRP A 8 3.39 -10.80 -5.45
C TRP A 8 3.32 -11.97 -4.47
N ASN A 9 4.20 -12.01 -3.47
CA ASN A 9 4.15 -13.03 -2.42
C ASN A 9 3.49 -12.43 -1.17
N GLU A 10 2.23 -12.81 -0.93
CA GLU A 10 1.39 -12.30 0.16
C GLU A 10 1.97 -12.57 1.55
N GLU A 11 2.55 -13.76 1.77
CA GLU A 11 3.14 -14.12 3.07
C GLU A 11 4.34 -13.23 3.42
N SER A 12 5.10 -12.80 2.41
CA SER A 12 6.25 -11.91 2.59
C SER A 12 5.81 -10.49 2.97
N ILE A 13 4.68 -10.06 2.41
CA ILE A 13 4.11 -8.72 2.63
C ILE A 13 3.56 -8.60 4.04
N SER A 14 2.78 -9.58 4.50
CA SER A 14 2.18 -9.57 5.85
C SER A 14 3.25 -9.53 6.95
N LYS A 15 4.31 -10.34 6.84
CA LYS A 15 5.44 -10.32 7.80
C LYS A 15 6.18 -8.97 7.82
N GLN A 16 6.32 -8.30 6.67
CA GLN A 16 6.90 -6.96 6.62
C GLN A 16 6.01 -5.91 7.27
N VAL A 17 4.68 -6.00 7.10
CA VAL A 17 3.73 -5.10 7.76
C VAL A 17 3.77 -5.26 9.28
N GLU A 18 3.84 -6.49 9.79
CA GLU A 18 3.92 -6.77 11.23
C GLU A 18 5.19 -6.23 11.88
N SER A 19 6.34 -6.33 11.21
CA SER A 19 7.64 -5.91 11.75
C SER A 19 7.87 -4.39 11.81
N MET A 20 7.03 -3.56 11.17
CA MET A 20 7.18 -2.10 11.22
C MET A 20 6.60 -1.50 12.51
N GLN A 21 7.38 -0.70 13.22
CA GLN A 21 6.91 0.08 14.38
C GLN A 21 5.96 1.20 13.93
N GLY A 22 4.82 1.31 14.62
CA GLY A 22 3.78 2.32 14.35
C GLY A 22 2.65 1.81 13.43
N SER A 23 1.41 2.17 13.76
CA SER A 23 0.19 1.74 13.03
C SER A 23 -0.04 2.48 11.70
N ASN A 24 0.75 3.52 11.42
CA ASN A 24 0.51 4.47 10.32
C ASN A 24 1.73 4.57 9.41
N LEU A 25 1.58 4.05 8.20
CA LEU A 25 2.64 3.94 7.20
C LEU A 25 2.64 5.16 6.28
N THR A 26 3.82 5.63 5.91
CA THR A 26 3.99 6.63 4.85
C THR A 26 3.76 6.01 3.47
N ILE A 27 3.43 6.84 2.46
CA ILE A 27 3.35 6.41 1.06
C ILE A 27 4.61 5.63 0.64
N TYR A 28 5.79 6.06 1.06
CA TYR A 28 7.06 5.41 0.71
C TYR A 28 7.22 4.03 1.37
N GLN A 29 6.79 3.88 2.62
CA GLN A 29 6.80 2.57 3.29
C GLN A 29 5.82 1.61 2.62
N VAL A 30 4.59 2.07 2.34
CA VAL A 30 3.59 1.28 1.60
C VAL A 30 4.12 0.88 0.22
N ALA A 31 4.74 1.82 -0.49
CA ALA A 31 5.35 1.56 -1.79
C ALA A 31 6.46 0.49 -1.72
N ARG A 32 7.27 0.50 -0.65
CA ARG A 32 8.31 -0.51 -0.42
C ARG A 32 7.71 -1.89 -0.13
N ILE A 33 6.72 -1.96 0.76
CA ILE A 33 6.02 -3.20 1.12
C ILE A 33 5.38 -3.83 -0.12
N LEU A 34 4.64 -3.01 -0.87
CA LEU A 34 3.93 -3.44 -2.08
C LEU A 34 4.84 -3.50 -3.32
N GLN A 35 6.13 -3.20 -3.19
CA GLN A 35 7.09 -3.14 -4.31
C GLN A 35 6.61 -2.37 -5.55
N VAL A 36 5.86 -1.29 -5.36
CA VAL A 36 5.37 -0.40 -6.43
C VAL A 36 5.97 0.99 -6.30
N SER A 37 5.78 1.84 -7.30
CA SER A 37 6.13 3.26 -7.20
C SER A 37 5.26 3.98 -6.16
N HIS A 38 5.86 4.89 -5.40
CA HIS A 38 5.13 5.82 -4.52
C HIS A 38 4.09 6.66 -5.29
N ILE A 39 4.31 6.90 -6.59
CA ILE A 39 3.34 7.55 -7.48
C ILE A 39 2.07 6.69 -7.64
N THR A 40 2.24 5.37 -7.76
CA THR A 40 1.12 4.42 -7.87
C THR A 40 0.29 4.42 -6.58
N VAL A 41 0.94 4.38 -5.42
CA VAL A 41 0.27 4.48 -4.12
C VAL A 41 -0.50 5.81 -4.01
N ARG A 42 0.12 6.93 -4.40
CA ARG A 42 -0.55 8.25 -4.41
C ARG A 42 -1.77 8.27 -5.33
N ARG A 43 -1.71 7.60 -6.49
CA ARG A 43 -2.86 7.45 -7.40
C ARG A 43 -3.98 6.64 -6.75
N TRP A 44 -3.67 5.54 -6.06
CA TRP A 44 -4.68 4.74 -5.35
C TRP A 44 -5.39 5.54 -4.26
N ILE A 45 -4.65 6.35 -3.50
CA ILE A 45 -5.23 7.25 -2.50
C ILE A 45 -6.13 8.29 -3.17
N LYS A 46 -5.66 8.96 -4.24
CA LYS A 46 -6.46 9.94 -4.98
C LYS A 46 -7.73 9.36 -5.62
N SER A 47 -7.69 8.10 -6.01
CA SER A 47 -8.83 7.38 -6.57
C SER A 47 -9.69 6.70 -5.52
N ALA A 48 -9.50 7.00 -4.22
CA ALA A 48 -10.20 6.40 -3.09
C ALA A 48 -10.13 4.85 -3.03
N LYS A 49 -9.15 4.24 -3.70
CA LYS A 49 -8.92 2.78 -3.66
C LYS A 49 -8.14 2.35 -2.43
N LEU A 50 -7.28 3.22 -1.91
CA LEU A 50 -6.53 2.98 -0.70
C LEU A 50 -6.87 4.07 0.31
N ILE A 51 -7.51 3.67 1.42
CA ILE A 51 -7.89 4.59 2.48
C ILE A 51 -6.62 5.12 3.17
N ALA A 52 -6.52 6.44 3.24
CA ALA A 52 -5.40 7.15 3.84
C ALA A 52 -5.88 8.48 4.42
N TRP A 53 -5.20 8.99 5.44
CA TRP A 53 -5.43 10.34 5.94
C TRP A 53 -4.26 11.26 5.61
N ASN A 54 -4.55 12.54 5.43
CA ASN A 54 -3.52 13.56 5.25
C ASN A 54 -3.24 14.24 6.60
N THR A 55 -1.99 14.28 7.03
CA THR A 55 -1.56 14.95 8.27
C THR A 55 -1.00 16.35 8.01
N SER A 56 -1.19 16.91 6.82
CA SER A 56 -0.82 18.29 6.51
C SER A 56 -2.04 19.18 6.69
N ASP A 57 -1.87 20.26 7.45
CA ASP A 57 -2.88 21.30 7.61
C ASP A 57 -3.14 22.08 6.30
N GLU A 58 -2.14 22.08 5.40
CA GLU A 58 -2.23 22.68 4.06
C GLU A 58 -2.79 21.69 3.02
N GLY A 59 -3.16 20.47 3.42
CA GLY A 59 -3.67 19.45 2.51
C GLY A 59 -2.62 18.89 1.54
N THR A 60 -1.32 19.19 1.73
CA THR A 60 -0.25 18.74 0.83
C THR A 60 0.75 17.80 1.50
N GLY A 61 0.93 16.63 0.88
CA GLY A 61 2.18 15.87 0.95
C GLY A 61 2.39 14.90 2.12
N ARG A 62 1.60 14.92 3.20
CA ARG A 62 1.80 14.01 4.34
C ARG A 62 0.68 12.99 4.52
N TRP A 63 0.53 12.11 3.53
CA TRP A 63 -0.40 10.99 3.64
C TRP A 63 0.13 9.90 4.58
N ARG A 64 -0.78 9.30 5.31
CA ARG A 64 -0.57 8.13 6.17
C ARG A 64 -1.64 7.09 5.87
N VAL A 65 -1.21 5.85 5.81
CA VAL A 65 -2.06 4.68 5.55
C VAL A 65 -2.05 3.85 6.82
N GLN A 66 -3.22 3.56 7.38
CA GLN A 66 -3.31 2.63 8.49
C GLN A 66 -2.97 1.23 8.02
N LYS A 67 -2.28 0.43 8.85
CA LYS A 67 -2.00 -0.98 8.55
C LYS A 67 -3.26 -1.76 8.18
N LYS A 68 -4.33 -1.60 8.96
CA LYS A 68 -5.62 -2.26 8.70
C LYS A 68 -6.18 -1.93 7.31
N SER A 69 -6.17 -0.66 6.92
CA SER A 69 -6.61 -0.25 5.57
C SER A 69 -5.74 -0.82 4.45
N LEU A 70 -4.44 -1.03 4.71
CA LEU A 70 -3.55 -1.69 3.76
C LEU A 70 -3.85 -3.18 3.64
N GLU A 71 -4.14 -3.85 4.76
CA GLU A 71 -4.53 -5.26 4.81
C GLU A 71 -5.87 -5.50 4.09
N GLU A 72 -6.88 -4.66 4.35
CA GLU A 72 -8.18 -4.70 3.65
C GLU A 72 -7.99 -4.51 2.14
N PHE A 73 -7.18 -3.53 1.74
CA PHE A 73 -6.85 -3.29 0.33
C PHE A 73 -6.15 -4.48 -0.35
N LEU A 74 -5.30 -5.19 0.38
CA LEU A 74 -4.65 -6.41 -0.11
C LEU A 74 -5.66 -7.54 -0.28
N GLN A 75 -6.50 -7.77 0.73
CA GLN A 75 -7.55 -8.80 0.68
C GLN A 75 -8.52 -8.59 -0.49
N GLU A 76 -8.99 -7.35 -0.70
CA GLU A 76 -9.86 -7.00 -1.84
C GLU A 76 -9.21 -7.28 -3.20
N ARG A 77 -7.88 -7.12 -3.31
CA ARG A 77 -7.17 -7.42 -4.55
C ARG A 77 -6.87 -8.90 -4.73
N SER A 78 -6.58 -9.63 -3.66
CA SER A 78 -6.36 -11.07 -3.71
C SER A 78 -7.65 -11.82 -4.04
N CYS A 79 -8.79 -11.40 -3.50
CA CYS A 79 -10.08 -12.03 -3.82
C CYS A 79 -10.54 -11.77 -5.27
N MET A 80 -10.05 -10.70 -5.91
CA MET A 80 -10.29 -10.42 -7.34
C MET A 80 -9.35 -11.18 -8.30
N ASN A 81 -8.33 -11.89 -7.80
CA ASN A 81 -7.40 -12.69 -8.63
C ASN A 81 -7.69 -14.20 -8.57
N LEU A 82 -8.86 -14.61 -8.08
CA LEU A 82 -9.36 -15.98 -8.22
C LEU A 82 -10.17 -16.09 -9.53
N ASP A 83 -9.46 -16.10 -10.66
CA ASP A 83 -9.92 -16.59 -11.97
C ASP A 83 -8.77 -17.32 -12.68
#